data_AF-A0A6P0LKV8-F1
#
_entry.id   AF-A0A6P0LKV8-F1
#
_cell.length_a   1.000
_cell.length_b   1.000
_cell.length_c   1.000
_cell.angle_alpha   90.00
_cell.angle_beta   90.00
_cell.angle_gamma   90.00
#
_symmetry.space_group_name_H-M   'P 1'
#
loop_
_entity.id
_entity.type
_entity.pdbx_description
1 polymer ?
#
loop_
_entity_poly.entity_id
_entity_poly.type
_entity_poly.pdbx_seq_one_letter_code
_entity_poly.pdbx_strand_id
1 'polypeptide(L)'
;YVHGFRLWAATPGQSLMEVEIPQRLAFAETYLDGRLAPFIRVVDHWVKAIDNGSVTTLSLKEGVYSQMLMDLTHESHETRRWVEVDQHKYI
;
A
#
# COMPACT_ATOMS: atom_id res chain seq x y z
N TYR A 1 -4.49 -8.87 -1.14
CA TYR A 1 -5.44 -9.95 -1.44
C TYR A 1 -5.07 -10.48 -2.81
N VAL A 2 -4.84 -11.79 -2.99
CA VAL A 2 -4.30 -12.36 -4.25
C VAL A 2 -5.40 -12.88 -5.17
N HIS A 3 -6.55 -13.26 -4.60
CA HIS A 3 -7.63 -13.92 -5.34
C HIS A 3 -8.86 -13.04 -5.41
N GLY A 4 -8.99 -12.18 -6.43
CA GLY A 4 -10.28 -11.52 -6.71
C GLY A 4 -10.25 -10.01 -6.88
N PHE A 5 -9.13 -9.43 -7.30
CA PHE A 5 -9.09 -8.06 -7.79
C PHE A 5 -8.59 -8.06 -9.24
N ARG A 6 -9.20 -7.23 -10.07
CA ARG A 6 -8.74 -6.93 -11.42
C ARG A 6 -8.36 -5.46 -11.44
N LEU A 7 -7.23 -5.14 -12.07
CA LEU A 7 -6.85 -3.76 -12.28
C LEU A 7 -7.44 -3.30 -13.62
N TRP A 8 -8.10 -2.15 -13.62
CA TRP A 8 -8.64 -1.54 -14.83
C TRP A 8 -8.10 -0.12 -14.95
N ALA A 9 -7.75 0.30 -16.15
CA ALA A 9 -7.23 1.64 -16.40
C ALA A 9 -7.72 2.20 -17.74
N ALA A 10 -7.82 3.52 -17.82
CA ALA A 10 -8.07 4.27 -19.04
C ALA A 10 -7.27 5.57 -18.99
N THR A 11 -6.75 6.02 -20.13
CA THR A 11 -6.34 7.40 -20.30
C THR A 11 -7.56 8.28 -20.57
N PRO A 12 -7.51 9.60 -20.30
CA PRO A 12 -8.64 10.49 -20.56
C PRO A 12 -9.15 10.37 -22.00
N GLY A 13 -10.45 10.11 -22.16
CA GLY A 13 -11.10 9.95 -23.46
C GLY A 13 -10.96 8.56 -24.11
N GLN A 14 -10.28 7.61 -23.47
CA GLN A 14 -10.21 6.22 -23.93
C GLN A 14 -11.14 5.30 -23.13
N SER A 15 -11.45 4.13 -23.69
CA SER A 15 -12.22 3.10 -23.01
C SER A 15 -11.42 2.43 -21.89
N LEU A 16 -12.11 2.02 -20.83
CA LEU A 16 -11.54 1.25 -19.73
C LEU A 16 -11.09 -0.13 -20.20
N MET A 17 -9.85 -0.49 -19.92
CA MET A 17 -9.28 -1.80 -20.25
C MET A 17 -8.72 -2.48 -19.00
N GLU A 18 -8.80 -3.81 -18.96
CA GLU A 18 -8.18 -4.61 -17.92
C GLU A 18 -6.65 -4.56 -18.10
N VAL A 19 -5.94 -4.31 -17.00
CA VAL A 19 -4.48 -4.23 -16.95
C VAL A 19 -3.95 -5.54 -16.40
N GLU A 20 -3.17 -6.24 -17.23
CA GLU A 20 -2.51 -7.47 -16.82
C GLU A 20 -1.45 -7.20 -15.74
N ILE A 21 -1.42 -8.05 -14.72
CA ILE A 21 -0.41 -7.96 -13.66
C ILE A 21 0.91 -8.51 -14.22
N PRO A 22 2.00 -7.72 -14.25
CA PRO A 22 3.27 -8.20 -14.76
C PRO A 22 3.78 -9.44 -14.01
N GLN A 23 4.29 -10.43 -14.74
CA GLN A 23 4.79 -11.69 -14.15
C GLN A 23 5.87 -11.48 -13.07
N ARG A 24 6.69 -10.44 -13.18
CA ARG A 24 7.70 -10.08 -12.16
C ARG A 24 7.11 -9.75 -10.79
N LEU A 25 5.82 -9.40 -10.72
CA LEU A 25 5.09 -9.09 -9.48
C LEU A 25 4.32 -10.29 -8.94
N ALA A 26 4.24 -11.38 -9.70
CA ALA A 26 3.59 -12.61 -9.29
C ALA A 26 4.24 -13.17 -8.02
N PHE A 27 3.44 -13.86 -7.21
CA PHE A 27 3.97 -14.59 -6.07
C PHE A 27 4.56 -15.91 -6.56
N ALA A 28 5.68 -16.33 -5.97
CA ALA A 28 6.27 -17.64 -6.25
C ALA A 28 5.35 -18.78 -5.82
N GLU A 29 4.59 -18.57 -4.74
CA GLU A 29 3.60 -19.49 -4.19
C GLU A 29 2.33 -18.73 -3.79
N THR A 30 1.17 -19.36 -3.97
CA THR A 30 -0.12 -18.81 -3.53
C THR A 30 -0.87 -19.80 -2.66
N TYR A 31 -1.69 -19.28 -1.76
CA TYR A 31 -2.46 -20.06 -0.80
C TYR A 31 -3.95 -19.85 -1.04
N LEU A 32 -4.78 -20.82 -0.64
CA LEU A 32 -6.23 -20.77 -0.85
C LEU A 32 -6.90 -19.53 -0.22
N ASP A 33 -6.38 -19.03 0.90
CA ASP A 33 -6.96 -17.87 1.59
C ASP A 33 -6.67 -16.52 0.90
N GLY A 34 -5.70 -16.48 -0.02
CA GLY A 34 -5.33 -15.29 -0.80
C GLY A 34 -4.67 -14.15 0.00
N ARG A 35 -4.40 -14.32 1.30
CA ARG A 35 -3.77 -13.29 2.17
C ARG A 35 -2.40 -13.72 2.67
N LEU A 36 -2.14 -15.03 2.80
CA LEU A 36 -0.84 -15.52 3.26
C LEU A 36 0.33 -15.11 2.36
N ALA A 37 0.21 -15.24 1.04
CA ALA A 37 1.28 -14.88 0.11
C ALA A 37 1.75 -13.40 0.24
N PRO A 38 0.88 -12.38 0.27
CA PRO A 38 1.28 -11.00 0.50
C PRO A 38 1.81 -10.75 1.91
N PHE A 39 1.23 -11.41 2.93
CA PHE A 39 1.75 -11.32 4.29
C PHE A 39 3.20 -11.82 4.37
N ILE A 40 3.48 -13.01 3.84
CA ILE A 40 4.82 -13.60 3.80
C ILE A 40 5.80 -12.69 3.07
N ARG A 41 5.43 -12.11 1.93
CA ARG A 41 6.29 -11.17 1.17
C ARG A 41 6.72 -9.97 2.02
N VAL A 42 5.82 -9.40 2.81
CA VAL A 42 6.13 -8.24 3.68
C VAL A 42 7.09 -8.66 4.80
N VAL A 43 6.81 -9.77 5.48
CA VAL A 43 7.65 -10.28 6.58
C VAL A 43 9.05 -10.65 6.07
N ASP A 44 9.13 -11.36 4.95
CA ASP A 44 10.41 -11.75 4.32
C ASP A 44 11.24 -10.52 3.93
N HIS A 45 10.60 -9.46 3.39
CA HIS A 45 11.28 -8.21 3.10
C HIS A 45 11.88 -7.57 4.36
N TRP A 46 11.14 -7.56 5.47
CA TRP A 46 11.62 -7.03 6.74
C TRP A 46 12.78 -7.84 7.32
N VAL A 47 12.70 -9.17 7.32
CA VAL A 47 13.79 -10.03 7.78
C VAL A 47 15.06 -9.77 6.97
N LYS A 48 14.95 -9.69 5.65
CA LYS A 48 16.08 -9.35 4.77
C LYS A 48 16.66 -7.97 5.04
N ALA A 49 15.84 -6.98 5.40
CA ALA A 49 16.33 -5.66 5.75
C ALA A 49 17.13 -5.68 7.06
N ILE A 50 16.63 -6.43 8.06
CA ILE A 50 17.34 -6.65 9.34
C ILE A 50 18.68 -7.34 9.09
N ASP A 51 18.69 -8.44 8.34
CA ASP A 51 19.91 -9.21 8.05
C ASP A 51 20.97 -8.37 7.32
N ASN A 52 20.54 -7.46 6.44
CA ASN A 52 21.43 -6.58 5.68
C ASN A 52 21.77 -5.26 6.41
N GLY A 53 21.22 -5.02 7.60
CA GLY A 53 21.37 -3.75 8.32
C GLY A 53 20.82 -2.54 7.55
N SER A 54 19.85 -2.73 6.67
CA SER A 54 19.28 -1.68 5.83
C SER A 54 17.94 -1.18 6.38
N VAL A 55 17.65 0.10 6.15
CA VAL A 55 16.33 0.67 6.45
C VAL A 55 15.37 0.29 5.32
N THR A 56 14.26 -0.35 5.67
CA THR A 56 13.18 -0.67 4.74
C THR A 56 12.17 0.48 4.67
N THR A 57 11.59 0.71 3.49
CA THR A 57 10.39 1.52 3.34
C THR A 57 9.20 0.76 3.93
N LEU A 58 8.32 1.43 4.68
CA LEU A 58 7.37 0.88 5.68
C LEU A 58 7.95 0.76 7.10
N SER A 59 8.78 1.72 7.51
CA SER A 59 9.25 1.85 8.88
C SER A 59 8.19 2.50 9.79
N LEU A 60 8.55 2.73 11.07
CA LEU A 60 7.73 3.51 11.99
C LEU A 60 7.41 4.92 11.48
N LYS A 61 8.31 5.53 10.69
CA LYS A 61 8.08 6.86 10.11
C LYS A 61 6.87 6.86 9.18
N GLU A 62 6.78 5.92 8.26
CA GLU A 62 5.62 5.76 7.38
C GLU A 62 4.34 5.39 8.16
N GLY A 63 4.48 4.67 9.27
CA GLY A 63 3.37 4.34 10.18
C GLY A 63 2.77 5.58 10.86
N VAL A 64 3.62 6.45 11.41
CA VAL A 64 3.19 7.73 12.01
C VAL A 64 2.52 8.62 10.97
N TYR A 65 3.10 8.72 9.77
CA TYR A 65 2.52 9.48 8.68
C TYR A 65 1.14 8.93 8.26
N SER A 66 1.01 7.60 8.21
CA SER A 66 -0.27 6.94 7.92
C SER A 66 -1.31 7.23 9.00
N GLN A 67 -0.94 7.21 10.28
CA GLN A 67 -1.84 7.58 11.38
C GLN A 67 -2.32 9.03 11.26
N MET A 68 -1.40 9.97 10.97
CA MET A 68 -1.77 11.37 10.72
C MET A 68 -2.84 11.47 9.61
N LEU A 69 -2.64 10.78 8.48
CA LEU A 69 -3.61 10.83 7.39
C LEU A 69 -4.99 10.26 7.79
N MET A 70 -5.02 9.21 8.62
CA MET A 70 -6.26 8.66 9.15
C MET A 70 -6.97 9.67 10.06
N ASP A 71 -6.22 10.34 10.94
CA ASP A 71 -6.76 11.36 11.85
C ASP A 71 -7.33 12.55 11.06
N LEU A 72 -6.61 13.06 10.07
CA LEU A 72 -7.07 14.17 9.21
C LEU A 72 -8.28 13.76 8.35
N THR A 73 -8.33 12.52 7.88
CA THR A 73 -9.50 11.99 7.16
C THR A 73 -10.72 11.94 8.06
N HIS A 74 -10.53 11.51 9.31
CA HIS A 74 -11.60 11.50 10.30
C HIS A 74 -12.07 12.94 10.63
N GLU A 75 -11.15 13.88 10.84
CA GLU A 75 -11.46 15.30 11.06
C GLU A 75 -12.24 15.91 9.88
N SER A 76 -11.80 15.62 8.65
CA SER A 76 -12.48 16.09 7.44
C SER A 76 -13.93 15.59 7.38
N HIS A 77 -14.17 14.33 7.76
CA HIS A 77 -15.51 13.77 7.82
C HIS A 77 -16.39 14.46 8.87
N GLU A 78 -15.90 14.59 10.11
CA GLU A 78 -16.65 15.19 11.23
C GLU A 78 -16.98 16.66 10.97
N THR A 79 -16.05 17.42 10.40
CA THR A 79 -16.20 18.85 10.13
C THR A 79 -16.87 19.15 8.79
N ARG A 80 -16.98 18.16 7.90
CA ARG A 80 -17.43 18.28 6.50
C ARG A 80 -16.66 19.34 5.72
N ARG A 81 -15.35 19.40 5.94
CA ARG A 81 -14.47 20.39 5.31
C ARG A 81 -13.22 19.74 4.75
N TRP A 82 -12.61 20.45 3.81
CA TRP A 82 -11.27 20.15 3.39
C TRP A 82 -10.29 20.39 4.54
N VAL A 83 -9.38 19.44 4.75
CA VAL A 83 -8.32 19.50 5.76
C VAL A 83 -6.99 19.35 5.02
N GLU A 84 -6.09 20.32 5.22
CA GLU A 84 -4.78 20.31 4.58
C GLU A 84 -3.84 19.29 5.25
N VAL A 85 -3.03 18.63 4.43
CA VAL A 85 -1.98 17.73 4.91
C VAL A 85 -0.69 18.52 5.06
N ASP A 86 -0.26 18.75 6.30
CA ASP A 86 1.04 19.39 6.56
C ASP A 86 2.18 18.38 6.37
N GLN A 87 2.94 18.55 5.29
CA GLN A 87 4.07 17.69 4.95
C GLN A 87 5.27 17.84 5.89
N HIS A 88 5.35 18.90 6.70
CA HIS A 88 6.51 19.19 7.55
C HIS A 88 6.36 18.68 8.98
N LYS A 89 5.15 18.26 9.37
CA LYS A 89 4.84 17.91 10.76
C LYS A 89 5.48 16.59 11.22
N TYR A 90 6.01 15.77 10.29
CA TYR A 90 6.50 14.42 10.57
C TYR A 90 7.75 14.00 9.76
N ILE A 91 8.55 14.95 9.25
CA ILE A 91 9.83 14.68 8.56
C ILE A 91 10.99 14.59 9.54
#